data_AF-A0A359MWE7-F1
#
_entry.id   AF-A0A359MWE7-F1
#
_cell.length_a   1.000
_cell.length_b   1.000
_cell.length_c   1.000
_cell.angle_alpha   90.00
_cell.angle_beta   90.00
_cell.angle_gamma   90.00
#
_symmetry.space_group_name_H-M   'P 1'
#
loop_
_entity.id
_entity.type
_entity.pdbx_description
1 polymer ?
#
loop_
_entity_poly.entity_id
_entity_poly.type
_entity_poly.pdbx_seq_one_letter_code
_entity_poly.pdbx_strand_id
1 'polypeptide(L)'
;MLEVPDSIIQSLDTYAPQADEQVIYRDEAVDHSQLYTRTDILPVIGQVNFAIEFQHYFNQGEYDVDKVTFRYDNDDGLVGEMRFLLLPDGRYALSHRHVVEKYREKGVGERLLKQAEHTLQSLADRRKQPIHILIRLGQRGVLQWFKKRGYVPSAGYEDMVEAVVHHPERFVFDDIADKPSDDPIKRHEGIFLPSTVGRKIKDTVRINLEKTLTPQ
;
A
#
# COMPACT_ATOMS: atom_id res chain seq x y z
N MET A 1 4.57 16.52 -7.01
CA MET A 1 4.88 15.09 -6.90
C MET A 1 6.22 14.86 -7.56
N LEU A 2 6.98 13.83 -7.19
CA LEU A 2 8.19 13.49 -7.94
C LEU A 2 7.77 12.92 -9.30
N GLU A 3 8.38 13.42 -10.35
CA GLU A 3 8.21 12.88 -11.69
C GLU A 3 8.96 11.55 -11.80
N VAL A 4 8.21 10.49 -12.10
CA VAL A 4 8.74 9.14 -12.34
C VAL A 4 9.01 9.00 -13.84
N PRO A 5 10.24 8.69 -14.28
CA PRO A 5 10.57 8.56 -15.69
C PRO A 5 9.73 7.48 -16.40
N ASP A 6 9.39 7.68 -17.68
CA ASP A 6 8.64 6.70 -18.48
C ASP A 6 9.32 5.32 -18.55
N SER A 7 10.66 5.27 -18.50
CA SER A 7 11.40 4.01 -18.44
C SER A 7 11.04 3.17 -17.20
N ILE A 8 10.79 3.83 -16.06
CA ILE A 8 10.37 3.13 -14.83
C ILE A 8 8.94 2.63 -14.97
N ILE A 9 8.05 3.44 -15.58
CA ILE A 9 6.68 3.02 -15.87
C ILE A 9 6.65 1.83 -16.84
N GLN A 10 7.52 1.84 -17.85
CA GLN A 10 7.71 0.71 -18.76
C GLN A 10 8.17 -0.55 -18.01
N SER A 11 9.11 -0.43 -17.08
CA SER A 11 9.55 -1.59 -16.27
C SER A 11 8.45 -2.18 -15.41
N LEU A 12 7.58 -1.33 -14.83
CA LEU A 12 6.39 -1.78 -14.12
C LEU A 12 5.35 -2.42 -15.05
N ASP A 13 5.34 -2.04 -16.33
CA ASP A 13 4.40 -2.56 -17.32
C ASP A 13 4.82 -3.94 -17.84
N THR A 14 6.08 -4.09 -18.23
CA THR A 14 6.57 -5.27 -18.97
C THR A 14 7.27 -6.30 -18.11
N TYR A 15 7.36 -6.09 -16.80
CA TYR A 15 8.17 -6.92 -15.89
C TYR A 15 9.61 -7.10 -16.44
N ALA A 16 10.32 -5.98 -16.60
CA ALA A 16 11.70 -6.00 -17.09
C ALA A 16 12.59 -5.08 -16.22
N PRO A 17 13.40 -5.63 -15.31
CA PRO A 17 14.51 -4.86 -14.74
C PRO A 17 15.41 -4.40 -15.89
N GLN A 18 15.71 -3.10 -15.97
CA GLN A 18 16.35 -2.53 -17.18
C GLN A 18 17.86 -2.72 -17.22
N ALA A 19 18.47 -3.06 -16.09
CA ALA A 19 19.91 -3.31 -15.97
C ALA A 19 20.21 -4.20 -14.74
N ASP A 20 21.29 -4.99 -14.82
CA ASP A 20 21.76 -5.84 -13.71
C ASP A 20 22.11 -5.02 -12.45
N GLU A 21 22.52 -3.77 -12.62
CA GLU A 21 22.85 -2.83 -11.53
C GLU A 21 21.63 -2.46 -10.65
N GLN A 22 20.42 -2.70 -11.14
CA GLN A 22 19.19 -2.42 -10.41
C GLN A 22 18.73 -3.60 -9.53
N VAL A 23 19.32 -4.78 -9.72
CA VAL A 23 18.94 -6.00 -9.01
C VAL A 23 19.52 -5.97 -7.60
N ILE A 24 18.65 -5.86 -6.59
CA ILE A 24 19.02 -5.96 -5.17
C ILE A 24 19.28 -7.43 -4.83
N TYR A 25 18.41 -8.31 -5.30
CA TYR A 25 18.48 -9.75 -5.05
C TYR A 25 17.75 -10.51 -6.16
N ARG A 26 18.32 -11.63 -6.62
CA ARG A 26 17.65 -12.53 -7.57
C ARG A 26 18.03 -13.97 -7.26
N ASP A 27 17.03 -14.84 -7.18
CA ASP A 27 17.18 -16.29 -7.14
C ASP A 27 16.09 -16.99 -7.98
N GLU A 28 15.93 -18.30 -7.81
CA GLU A 28 14.92 -19.10 -8.53
C GLU A 28 13.47 -18.77 -8.15
N ALA A 29 13.24 -18.12 -7.00
CA ALA A 29 11.93 -17.86 -6.43
C ALA A 29 11.54 -16.38 -6.43
N VAL A 30 12.50 -15.46 -6.51
CA VAL A 30 12.23 -14.02 -6.49
C VAL A 30 13.26 -13.21 -7.27
N ASP A 31 12.78 -12.18 -7.96
CA ASP A 31 13.57 -11.05 -8.43
C ASP A 31 13.17 -9.81 -7.63
N HIS A 32 14.12 -9.17 -6.97
CA HIS A 32 13.95 -7.92 -6.25
C HIS A 32 14.88 -6.87 -6.85
N SER A 33 14.29 -5.84 -7.44
CA SER A 33 15.00 -4.76 -8.10
C SER A 33 14.59 -3.39 -7.56
N GLN A 34 15.55 -2.48 -7.43
CA GLN A 34 15.30 -1.06 -7.16
C GLN A 34 15.23 -0.32 -8.50
N LEU A 35 14.01 -0.04 -8.94
CA LEU A 35 13.79 0.57 -10.26
C LEU A 35 14.15 2.05 -10.27
N TYR A 36 13.87 2.76 -9.18
CA TYR A 36 14.03 4.21 -9.12
C TYR A 36 14.50 4.65 -7.75
N THR A 37 15.42 5.61 -7.74
CA THR A 37 15.80 6.34 -6.53
C THR A 37 15.97 7.82 -6.83
N ARG A 38 15.47 8.68 -5.93
CA ARG A 38 15.61 10.13 -6.05
C ARG A 38 15.51 10.80 -4.69
N THR A 39 16.30 11.85 -4.49
CA THR A 39 16.15 12.72 -3.32
C THR A 39 14.83 13.49 -3.37
N ASP A 40 14.04 13.43 -2.29
CA ASP A 40 12.88 14.27 -2.03
C ASP A 40 13.12 15.09 -0.74
N ILE A 41 12.29 16.12 -0.53
CA ILE A 41 12.31 16.91 0.70
C ILE A 41 10.91 16.87 1.30
N LEU A 42 10.80 16.24 2.48
CA LEU A 42 9.56 16.19 3.22
C LEU A 42 9.51 17.32 4.25
N PRO A 43 8.39 18.06 4.36
CA PRO A 43 8.23 19.05 5.42
C PRO A 43 8.50 18.42 6.80
N VAL A 44 9.24 19.13 7.66
CA VAL A 44 9.58 18.71 9.05
C VAL A 44 10.58 17.54 9.16
N ILE A 45 10.73 16.70 8.14
CA ILE A 45 11.68 15.57 8.16
C ILE A 45 12.99 15.95 7.47
N GLY A 46 12.94 16.83 6.45
CA GLY A 46 14.10 17.24 5.69
C GLY A 46 14.34 16.33 4.49
N GLN A 47 15.60 16.15 4.14
CA GLN A 47 16.02 15.37 2.99
C GLN A 47 15.76 13.88 3.23
N VAL A 48 15.16 13.23 2.23
CA VAL A 48 14.90 11.78 2.21
C VAL A 48 15.26 11.21 0.84
N ASN A 49 15.56 9.92 0.79
CA ASN A 49 15.66 9.16 -0.44
C ASN A 49 14.32 8.47 -0.69
N PHE A 50 13.68 8.82 -1.80
CA PHE A 50 12.52 8.11 -2.32
C PHE A 50 12.99 6.97 -3.22
N ALA A 51 12.44 5.78 -3.01
CA ALA A 51 12.68 4.64 -3.88
C ALA A 51 11.36 4.00 -4.36
N ILE A 52 11.40 3.50 -5.59
CA ILE A 52 10.42 2.53 -6.11
C ILE A 52 11.16 1.22 -6.27
N GLU A 53 10.78 0.24 -5.48
CA GLU A 53 11.25 -1.13 -5.58
C GLU A 53 10.18 -2.02 -6.20
N PHE A 54 10.62 -3.03 -6.90
CA PHE A 54 9.77 -4.01 -7.54
C PHE A 54 10.26 -5.41 -7.18
N GLN A 55 9.33 -6.27 -6.79
CA GLN A 55 9.58 -7.66 -6.47
C GLN A 55 8.64 -8.54 -7.27
N HIS A 56 9.20 -9.46 -8.05
CA HIS A 56 8.44 -10.51 -8.71
C HIS A 56 8.77 -11.84 -8.06
N TYR A 57 7.73 -12.51 -7.59
CA TYR A 57 7.85 -13.83 -7.01
C TYR A 57 7.43 -14.85 -8.06
N PHE A 58 8.40 -15.66 -8.50
CA PHE A 58 8.18 -16.74 -9.45
C PHE A 58 7.44 -17.89 -8.77
N ASN A 59 6.39 -18.43 -9.41
CA ASN A 59 5.74 -19.68 -9.02
C ASN A 59 5.29 -19.75 -7.54
N GLN A 60 4.72 -18.68 -6.97
CA GLN A 60 4.07 -18.71 -5.65
C GLN A 60 2.72 -19.46 -5.74
N GLY A 61 2.77 -20.78 -5.86
CA GLY A 61 1.59 -21.61 -6.13
C GLY A 61 1.34 -21.76 -7.63
N GLU A 62 0.16 -21.36 -8.11
CA GLU A 62 -0.24 -21.50 -9.52
C GLU A 62 0.09 -20.27 -10.39
N TYR A 63 0.51 -19.15 -9.80
CA TYR A 63 0.71 -17.88 -10.50
C TYR A 63 1.91 -17.11 -9.96
N ASP A 64 2.51 -16.31 -10.82
CA ASP A 64 3.50 -15.30 -10.42
C ASP A 64 2.81 -14.15 -9.67
N VAL A 65 3.55 -13.52 -8.77
CA VAL A 65 3.04 -12.44 -7.92
C VAL A 65 3.98 -11.25 -7.96
N ASP A 66 3.48 -10.09 -8.38
CA ASP A 66 4.26 -8.85 -8.38
C ASP A 66 3.94 -7.98 -7.17
N LYS A 67 4.96 -7.31 -6.66
CA LYS A 67 4.85 -6.35 -5.58
C LYS A 67 5.64 -5.09 -5.91
N VAL A 68 4.98 -3.94 -5.82
CA VAL A 68 5.57 -2.62 -5.97
C VAL A 68 5.65 -1.95 -4.59
N THR A 69 6.83 -1.49 -4.20
CA THR A 69 7.05 -0.80 -2.93
C THR A 69 7.49 0.64 -3.19
N PHE A 70 6.80 1.58 -2.56
CA PHE A 70 7.15 2.99 -2.49
C PHE A 70 7.74 3.27 -1.12
N ARG A 71 8.99 3.74 -1.06
CA ARG A 71 9.76 3.80 0.17
C ARG A 71 10.42 5.16 0.35
N TYR A 72 10.45 5.65 1.58
CA TYR A 72 11.27 6.79 2.01
C TYR A 72 12.26 6.33 3.08
N ASP A 73 13.53 6.64 2.87
CA ASP A 73 14.61 6.47 3.85
C ASP A 73 15.33 7.80 4.11
N ASN A 74 15.95 7.94 5.27
CA ASN A 74 16.90 8.99 5.58
C ASN A 74 18.15 8.41 6.25
N ASP A 75 19.05 9.26 6.75
CA ASP A 75 20.32 8.81 7.37
C ASP A 75 20.10 7.88 8.58
N ASP A 76 18.94 7.98 9.25
CA ASP A 76 18.55 7.11 10.37
C ASP A 76 17.87 5.80 9.91
N GLY A 77 17.71 5.60 8.61
CA GLY A 77 17.02 4.46 8.00
C GLY A 77 15.58 4.75 7.57
N LEU A 78 14.70 3.74 7.71
CA LEU A 78 13.33 3.79 7.18
C LEU A 78 12.53 4.96 7.79
N VAL A 79 11.91 5.76 6.93
CA VAL A 79 10.93 6.80 7.31
C VAL A 79 9.51 6.26 7.16
N GLY A 80 9.22 5.62 6.04
CA GLY A 80 7.94 4.98 5.78
C GLY A 80 7.91 4.29 4.42
N GLU A 81 6.94 3.40 4.24
CA GLU A 81 6.75 2.66 3.00
C GLU A 81 5.28 2.30 2.76
N MET A 82 4.93 2.07 1.50
CA MET A 82 3.66 1.50 1.05
C MET A 82 3.92 0.44 -0.02
N ARG A 83 3.29 -0.72 0.12
CA ARG A 83 3.46 -1.84 -0.81
C ARG A 83 2.13 -2.24 -1.42
N PHE A 84 2.14 -2.43 -2.73
CA PHE A 84 1.00 -2.88 -3.51
C PHE A 84 1.34 -4.23 -4.14
N LEU A 85 0.45 -5.20 -3.93
CA LEU A 85 0.49 -6.50 -4.58
C LEU A 85 -0.35 -6.42 -5.86
N LEU A 86 0.20 -6.82 -7.00
CA LEU A 86 -0.59 -7.04 -8.21
C LEU A 86 -1.30 -8.38 -8.07
N LEU A 87 -2.63 -8.34 -8.07
CA LEU A 87 -3.46 -9.53 -8.03
C LEU A 87 -3.60 -10.12 -9.45
N PRO A 88 -3.90 -11.44 -9.58
CA PRO A 88 -4.10 -12.07 -10.88
C PRO A 88 -5.21 -11.44 -11.74
N ASP A 89 -6.16 -10.75 -11.12
CA ASP A 89 -7.23 -10.02 -11.82
C ASP A 89 -6.82 -8.59 -12.24
N GLY A 90 -5.53 -8.25 -12.14
CA GLY A 90 -4.96 -6.97 -12.54
C GLY A 90 -5.14 -5.83 -11.52
N ARG A 91 -5.76 -6.09 -10.36
CA ARG A 91 -5.93 -5.07 -9.31
C ARG A 91 -4.67 -4.91 -8.48
N TYR A 92 -4.37 -3.67 -8.10
CA TYR A 92 -3.29 -3.35 -7.15
C TYR A 92 -3.84 -3.32 -5.73
N ALA A 93 -3.59 -4.37 -4.95
CA ALA A 93 -4.01 -4.45 -3.56
C ALA A 93 -2.96 -3.85 -2.63
N LEU A 94 -3.32 -2.84 -1.83
CA LEU A 94 -2.45 -2.32 -0.77
C LEU A 94 -2.24 -3.42 0.28
N SER A 95 -1.06 -4.05 0.23
CA SER A 95 -0.71 -5.18 1.09
C SER A 95 -0.01 -4.72 2.37
N HIS A 96 0.75 -3.62 2.31
CA HIS A 96 1.48 -3.08 3.45
C HIS A 96 1.50 -1.54 3.44
N ARG A 97 1.44 -0.95 4.64
CA ARG A 97 1.75 0.47 4.87
C ARG A 97 2.41 0.64 6.22
N HIS A 98 3.45 1.45 6.27
CA HIS A 98 4.11 1.79 7.52
C HIS A 98 4.69 3.20 7.48
N VAL A 99 4.58 3.90 8.61
CA VAL A 99 5.33 5.11 8.91
C VAL A 99 5.94 4.90 10.29
N VAL A 100 7.25 5.09 10.39
CA VAL A 100 7.96 4.96 11.66
C VAL A 100 7.40 5.98 12.65
N GLU A 101 7.27 5.58 13.91
CA GLU A 101 6.50 6.30 14.92
C GLU A 101 6.89 7.79 15.05
N LYS A 102 8.19 8.09 15.10
CA LYS A 102 8.70 9.48 15.14
C LYS A 102 8.35 10.35 13.92
N TYR A 103 7.88 9.75 12.83
CA TYR A 103 7.49 10.44 11.60
C TYR A 103 5.98 10.37 11.31
N ARG A 104 5.19 9.72 12.18
CA ARG A 104 3.72 9.73 12.07
C ARG A 104 3.19 11.15 12.21
N GLU A 105 2.01 11.39 11.62
CA GLU A 105 1.33 12.69 11.61
C GLU A 105 2.07 13.84 10.91
N LYS A 106 3.26 13.60 10.34
CA LYS A 106 4.04 14.56 9.55
C LYS A 106 3.76 14.50 8.04
N GLY A 107 2.66 13.87 7.64
CA GLY A 107 2.24 13.79 6.23
C GLY A 107 2.95 12.73 5.37
N VAL A 108 3.88 11.93 5.92
CA VAL A 108 4.63 10.88 5.18
C VAL A 108 3.71 9.91 4.45
N GLY A 109 2.73 9.33 5.16
CA GLY A 109 1.81 8.36 4.58
C GLY A 109 0.95 8.97 3.47
N GLU A 110 0.59 10.24 3.58
CA GLU A 110 -0.14 10.93 2.51
C GLU A 110 0.73 11.17 1.28
N ARG A 111 1.99 11.57 1.48
CA ARG A 111 2.93 11.78 0.38
C ARG A 111 3.22 10.48 -0.36
N LEU A 112 3.46 9.38 0.36
CA LEU A 112 3.63 8.04 -0.22
C LEU A 112 2.41 7.61 -1.03
N LEU A 113 1.20 7.75 -0.46
CA LEU A 113 -0.02 7.37 -1.17
C LEU A 113 -0.21 8.17 -2.45
N LYS A 114 -0.03 9.49 -2.39
CA LYS A 114 -0.12 10.34 -3.60
C LYS A 114 0.92 9.94 -4.64
N GLN A 115 2.13 9.57 -4.22
CA GLN A 115 3.20 9.18 -5.14
C GLN A 115 2.91 7.82 -5.78
N ALA A 116 2.35 6.88 -5.02
CA ALA A 116 1.87 5.62 -5.53
C ALA A 116 0.73 5.81 -6.53
N GLU A 117 -0.30 6.59 -6.18
CA GLU A 117 -1.42 6.89 -7.07
C GLU A 117 -0.97 7.60 -8.34
N HIS A 118 -0.04 8.55 -8.23
CA HIS A 118 0.52 9.24 -9.40
C HIS A 118 1.28 8.27 -10.33
N THR A 119 2.10 7.39 -9.76
CA THR A 119 2.86 6.38 -10.53
C THR A 119 1.91 5.39 -11.22
N LEU A 120 0.88 4.92 -10.51
CA LEU A 120 -0.13 4.03 -11.07
C LEU A 120 -1.00 4.74 -12.11
N GLN A 121 -1.31 6.03 -11.94
CA GLN A 121 -2.00 6.81 -12.97
C GLN A 121 -1.18 6.85 -14.27
N SER A 122 0.13 7.12 -14.19
CA SER A 122 1.00 7.10 -15.37
C SER A 122 1.04 5.71 -16.05
N LEU A 123 0.96 4.63 -15.27
CA LEU A 123 0.84 3.28 -15.82
C LEU A 123 -0.53 3.05 -16.51
N ALA A 124 -1.62 3.55 -15.93
CA ALA A 124 -2.96 3.49 -16.54
C ALA A 124 -2.99 4.26 -17.87
N ASP A 125 -2.42 5.46 -17.90
CA ASP A 125 -2.30 6.30 -19.10
C ASP A 125 -1.50 5.60 -20.19
N ARG A 126 -0.36 4.98 -19.82
CA ARG A 126 0.48 4.20 -20.75
C ARG A 126 -0.27 3.00 -21.34
N ARG A 127 -0.95 2.22 -20.49
CA ARG A 127 -1.72 1.04 -20.91
C ARG A 127 -2.99 1.40 -21.68
N LYS A 128 -3.46 2.65 -21.58
CA LYS A 128 -4.79 3.09 -22.01
C LYS A 128 -5.90 2.23 -21.39
N GLN A 129 -5.69 1.77 -20.16
CA GLN A 129 -6.60 0.90 -19.42
C GLN A 129 -6.72 1.36 -17.97
N PRO A 130 -7.91 1.24 -17.34
CA PRO A 130 -8.08 1.57 -15.94
C PRO A 130 -7.18 0.74 -15.03
N ILE A 131 -6.65 1.38 -13.99
CA ILE A 131 -6.02 0.69 -12.86
C ILE A 131 -6.95 0.74 -11.65
N HIS A 132 -7.21 -0.43 -11.08
CA HIS A 132 -8.04 -0.56 -9.89
C HIS A 132 -7.15 -0.79 -8.67
N ILE A 133 -7.28 0.08 -7.67
CA ILE A 133 -6.61 -0.03 -6.38
C ILE A 133 -7.59 -0.60 -5.37
N LEU A 134 -7.21 -1.68 -4.69
CA LEU A 134 -7.99 -2.32 -3.64
C LEU A 134 -7.30 -2.11 -2.28
N ILE A 135 -8.06 -1.78 -1.24
CA ILE A 135 -7.56 -1.60 0.11
C ILE A 135 -8.42 -2.41 1.08
N ARG A 136 -7.79 -3.32 1.81
CA ARG A 136 -8.43 -4.10 2.86
C ARG A 136 -7.99 -3.62 4.22
N LEU A 137 -8.89 -3.04 5.00
CA LEU A 137 -8.55 -2.43 6.29
C LEU A 137 -9.56 -2.79 7.36
N GLY A 138 -9.11 -2.78 8.61
CA GLY A 138 -9.95 -3.03 9.79
C GLY A 138 -9.67 -2.01 10.88
N GLN A 139 -9.34 -0.78 10.49
CA GLN A 139 -8.97 0.34 11.36
C GLN A 139 -9.89 1.52 11.03
N ARG A 140 -10.66 2.02 11.99
CA ARG A 140 -11.64 3.08 11.74
C ARG A 140 -10.97 4.38 11.29
N GLY A 141 -9.90 4.80 11.97
CA GLY A 141 -9.16 6.00 11.58
C GLY A 141 -8.64 5.92 10.15
N VAL A 142 -8.12 4.75 9.74
CA VAL A 142 -7.61 4.55 8.39
C VAL A 142 -8.72 4.42 7.35
N LEU A 143 -9.86 3.82 7.70
CA LEU A 143 -11.07 3.80 6.86
C LEU A 143 -11.45 5.23 6.47
N GLN A 144 -11.61 6.10 7.46
CA GLN A 144 -11.99 7.49 7.26
C GLN A 144 -10.93 8.25 6.47
N TRP A 145 -9.65 7.96 6.71
CA TRP A 145 -8.53 8.57 5.99
C TRP A 145 -8.56 8.28 4.48
N PHE A 146 -8.84 7.04 4.07
CA PHE A 146 -8.97 6.67 2.66
C PHE A 146 -10.26 7.21 2.03
N LYS A 147 -11.40 7.19 2.74
CA LYS A 147 -12.66 7.79 2.24
C LYS A 147 -12.48 9.26 1.87
N LYS A 148 -11.77 10.04 2.70
CA LYS A 148 -11.45 11.45 2.42
C LYS A 148 -10.58 11.65 1.15
N ARG A 149 -10.00 10.59 0.59
CA ARG A 149 -9.10 10.60 -0.59
C ARG A 149 -9.72 9.95 -1.83
N GLY A 150 -11.05 9.80 -1.82
CA GLY A 150 -11.82 9.33 -2.98
C GLY A 150 -11.89 7.81 -3.12
N TYR A 151 -11.52 7.06 -2.09
CA TYR A 151 -11.79 5.62 -2.06
C TYR A 151 -13.24 5.38 -1.64
N VAL A 152 -13.91 4.48 -2.35
CA VAL A 152 -15.30 4.10 -2.12
C VAL A 152 -15.38 2.67 -1.58
N PRO A 153 -16.44 2.28 -0.86
CA PRO A 153 -16.65 0.88 -0.49
C PRO A 153 -16.76 0.00 -1.73
N SER A 154 -16.15 -1.19 -1.70
CA SER A 154 -16.45 -2.21 -2.71
C SER A 154 -17.90 -2.70 -2.57
N ALA A 155 -18.47 -3.21 -3.66
CA ALA A 155 -19.83 -3.74 -3.68
C ALA A 155 -20.07 -4.75 -2.53
N GLY A 156 -21.14 -4.55 -1.77
CA GLY A 156 -21.54 -5.36 -0.61
C GLY A 156 -20.91 -4.94 0.72
N TYR A 157 -20.13 -3.86 0.75
CA TYR A 157 -19.50 -3.32 1.96
C TYR A 157 -20.06 -1.94 2.38
N GLU A 158 -21.00 -1.38 1.62
CA GLU A 158 -21.55 -0.04 1.81
C GLU A 158 -22.16 0.15 3.20
N ASP A 159 -23.11 -0.72 3.58
CA ASP A 159 -23.80 -0.67 4.87
C ASP A 159 -22.83 -0.86 6.04
N MET A 160 -21.82 -1.73 5.86
CA MET A 160 -20.81 -1.98 6.89
C MET A 160 -19.90 -0.77 7.08
N VAL A 161 -19.54 -0.08 6.00
CA VAL A 161 -18.79 1.17 6.06
C VAL A 161 -19.62 2.26 6.73
N GLU A 162 -20.90 2.39 6.37
CA GLU A 162 -21.80 3.36 6.98
C GLU A 162 -21.91 3.12 8.49
N ALA A 163 -22.15 1.87 8.88
CA ALA A 163 -22.23 1.47 10.29
C ALA A 163 -20.93 1.77 11.05
N VAL A 164 -19.75 1.42 10.52
CA VAL A 164 -18.48 1.70 11.21
C VAL A 164 -18.20 3.21 11.35
N VAL A 165 -18.62 4.00 10.37
CA VAL A 165 -18.37 5.45 10.38
C VAL A 165 -19.35 6.17 11.31
N HIS A 166 -20.64 5.89 11.19
CA HIS A 166 -21.73 6.64 11.81
C HIS A 166 -22.34 5.97 13.05
N HIS A 167 -22.17 4.65 13.20
CA HIS A 167 -22.65 3.86 14.33
C HIS A 167 -21.52 3.06 15.00
N PRO A 168 -20.41 3.73 15.40
CA PRO A 168 -19.25 3.04 15.95
C PRO A 168 -19.56 2.24 17.21
N GLU A 169 -20.57 2.63 17.98
CA GLU A 169 -21.04 1.92 19.18
C GLU A 169 -21.49 0.48 18.92
N ARG A 170 -21.76 0.10 17.66
CA ARG A 170 -22.09 -1.27 17.25
C ARG A 170 -20.87 -2.18 17.11
N PHE A 171 -19.67 -1.62 17.26
CA PHE A 171 -18.41 -2.32 17.07
C PHE A 171 -17.54 -2.19 18.30
N VAL A 172 -16.60 -3.12 18.42
CA VAL A 172 -15.55 -3.03 19.43
C VAL A 172 -14.25 -2.61 18.76
N PHE A 173 -13.63 -1.56 19.29
CA PHE A 173 -12.34 -1.06 18.85
C PHE A 173 -11.30 -1.42 19.89
N ASP A 174 -10.35 -2.27 19.50
CA ASP A 174 -9.36 -2.82 20.41
C ASP A 174 -7.95 -2.49 19.91
N ASP A 175 -7.09 -2.16 20.87
CA ASP A 175 -5.65 -2.10 20.67
C ASP A 175 -5.06 -3.50 20.68
N ILE A 176 -4.78 -4.02 19.49
CA ILE A 176 -4.27 -5.39 19.32
C ILE A 176 -2.75 -5.36 19.44
N ALA A 177 -2.20 -5.95 20.49
CA ALA A 177 -0.76 -6.23 20.61
C ALA A 177 -0.40 -7.50 19.83
N ASP A 178 0.51 -7.41 18.85
CA ASP A 178 1.08 -8.57 18.13
C ASP A 178 2.63 -8.54 18.10
N LYS A 179 3.26 -9.67 17.75
CA LYS A 179 4.65 -10.06 18.07
C LYS A 179 5.69 -9.66 17.01
N PRO A 180 7.02 -9.75 17.31
CA PRO A 180 8.10 -9.10 16.56
C PRO A 180 8.43 -9.59 15.14
N SER A 181 7.59 -10.41 14.49
CA SER A 181 7.83 -10.90 13.11
C SER A 181 6.58 -10.97 12.25
N ASP A 182 5.43 -10.50 12.76
CA ASP A 182 4.26 -10.36 11.93
C ASP A 182 4.52 -9.24 10.91
N ASP A 183 4.07 -9.39 9.66
CA ASP A 183 3.92 -8.25 8.73
C ASP A 183 2.45 -7.80 8.69
N PRO A 184 2.02 -6.96 9.65
CA PRO A 184 0.74 -6.29 9.62
C PRO A 184 1.02 -4.81 9.29
N ILE A 185 0.07 -4.16 8.64
CA ILE A 185 -0.30 -2.79 9.00
C ILE A 185 -0.16 -2.67 10.53
N LYS A 186 0.91 -2.07 11.09
CA LYS A 186 1.17 -2.05 12.55
C LYS A 186 -0.07 -1.53 13.25
N ARG A 187 -0.87 -2.44 13.83
CA ARG A 187 -2.20 -2.13 14.34
C ARG A 187 -2.03 -1.70 15.79
N HIS A 188 -2.43 -0.47 16.07
CA HIS A 188 -2.90 -0.12 17.39
C HIS A 188 -4.41 -0.23 17.47
N GLU A 189 -5.12 -0.60 16.40
CA GLU A 189 -6.59 -0.62 16.39
C GLU A 189 -7.13 -1.70 15.44
N GLY A 190 -8.11 -2.47 15.88
CA GLY A 190 -8.92 -3.39 15.07
C GLY A 190 -10.41 -3.16 15.30
N ILE A 191 -11.24 -3.36 14.25
CA ILE A 191 -12.70 -3.34 14.34
C ILE A 191 -13.21 -4.77 14.49
N PHE A 192 -14.09 -5.02 15.46
CA PHE A 192 -14.69 -6.34 15.71
C PHE A 192 -16.21 -6.25 15.85
N LEU A 193 -16.89 -7.36 15.59
CA LEU A 193 -18.29 -7.51 15.97
C LEU A 193 -18.39 -7.71 17.49
N PRO A 194 -19.47 -7.25 18.16
CA PRO A 194 -19.61 -7.38 19.62
C PRO A 194 -19.54 -8.81 20.15
N SER A 195 -19.90 -9.78 19.31
CA SER A 195 -19.88 -11.21 19.64
C SER A 195 -18.51 -11.88 19.50
N THR A 196 -17.49 -11.18 19.00
CA THR A 196 -16.15 -11.77 18.77
C THR A 196 -15.43 -12.02 20.11
N VAL A 197 -15.27 -13.28 20.49
CA VAL A 197 -14.53 -13.72 21.68
C VAL A 197 -13.07 -14.03 21.31
N GLY A 198 -12.12 -13.63 22.15
CA GLY A 198 -10.70 -13.90 21.90
C GLY A 198 -10.12 -13.15 20.70
N ARG A 199 -10.47 -11.85 20.59
CA ARG A 199 -10.16 -10.89 19.52
C ARG A 199 -8.68 -10.93 19.07
N LYS A 200 -8.41 -11.46 17.88
CA LYS A 200 -7.09 -11.46 17.21
C LYS A 200 -7.12 -10.68 15.89
N ILE A 201 -5.96 -10.29 15.35
CA ILE A 201 -5.85 -9.53 14.09
C ILE A 201 -6.58 -10.17 12.90
N LYS A 202 -6.64 -11.51 12.87
CA LYS A 202 -7.34 -12.28 11.83
C LYS A 202 -8.87 -12.20 11.93
N ASP A 203 -9.39 -11.91 13.12
CA ASP A 203 -10.82 -11.83 13.40
C ASP A 203 -11.37 -10.40 13.22
N THR A 204 -10.52 -9.44 12.84
CA THR A 204 -10.99 -8.08 12.58
C THR A 204 -11.91 -8.05 11.38
N VAL A 205 -13.00 -7.29 11.48
CA VAL A 205 -13.83 -6.88 10.35
C VAL A 205 -12.93 -6.22 9.31
N ARG A 206 -12.81 -6.86 8.14
CA ARG A 206 -12.06 -6.33 6.99
C ARG A 206 -13.07 -5.68 6.06
N ILE A 207 -12.90 -4.39 5.84
CA ILE A 207 -13.65 -3.61 4.89
C ILE A 207 -12.79 -3.42 3.65
N ASN A 208 -13.39 -3.68 2.49
CA ASN A 208 -12.77 -3.40 1.20
C ASN A 208 -13.19 -2.01 0.74
N LEU A 209 -12.19 -1.17 0.49
CA LEU A 209 -12.34 0.07 -0.25
C LEU A 209 -11.62 -0.05 -1.60
N GLU A 210 -12.10 0.65 -2.60
CA GLU A 210 -11.54 0.68 -3.93
C GLU A 210 -11.47 2.08 -4.51
N LYS A 211 -10.56 2.26 -5.46
CA LYS A 211 -10.42 3.47 -6.27
C LYS A 211 -9.98 3.06 -7.67
N THR A 212 -10.65 3.61 -8.67
CA THR A 212 -10.31 3.39 -10.08
C THR A 212 -9.58 4.63 -10.60
N LEU A 213 -8.39 4.41 -11.16
CA LEU A 213 -7.62 5.39 -11.90
C LEU A 213 -7.92 5.21 -13.39
N THR A 214 -8.67 6.14 -13.97
CA THR A 214 -9.03 6.11 -15.38
C THR A 214 -7.94 6.82 -16.20
N PRO A 215 -7.51 6.27 -17.35
CA PRO A 215 -6.56 6.94 -18.24
C PRO A 215 -7.02 8.34 -18.64
N GLN A 216 -6.09 9.29 -18.75
CA GLN A 216 -6.35 10.68 -19.18
C GLN A 216 -5.98 10.94 -20.63
#